data_AF-A0A9W6SZ69-F1
#
_entry.id   AF-A0A9W6SZ69-F1
#
_cell.length_a   1.000
_cell.length_b   1.000
_cell.length_c   1.000
_cell.angle_alpha   90.00
_cell.angle_beta   90.00
_cell.angle_gamma   90.00
#
_symmetry.space_group_name_H-M   'P 1'
#
loop_
_entity.id
_entity.type
_entity.pdbx_description
1 polymer ?
#
loop_
_entity_poly.entity_id
_entity_poly.type
_entity_poly.pdbx_seq_one_letter_code
_entity_poly.pdbx_strand_id
1 'polypeptide(L)'
;MGQYLSSQLKEKLADSPVVGEIRGAGLFWSIEFVKDKKTKETFPTDVKFCYRLQDKCFANGMTSMGFSGTVDGLNGDHISLAPSYTVTKKDIDSIVEIMVKSIGEMVAEVSA
;
A
#
# COMPACT_ATOMS: atom_id res chain seq x y z
N MET A 1 -11.17 -15.11 -4.39
CA MET A 1 -10.71 -13.75 -4.75
C MET A 1 -9.73 -13.17 -3.74
N GLY A 2 -9.98 -13.25 -2.43
CA GLY A 2 -9.03 -12.76 -1.41
C GLY A 2 -7.61 -13.31 -1.49
N GLN A 3 -7.47 -14.63 -1.64
CA GLN A 3 -6.15 -15.28 -1.88
C GLN A 3 -5.50 -14.82 -3.19
N TYR A 4 -6.29 -14.49 -4.21
CA TYR A 4 -5.76 -14.00 -5.48
C TYR A 4 -5.19 -12.58 -5.31
N LEU A 5 -5.95 -11.68 -4.67
CA LEU A 5 -5.48 -10.33 -4.33
C LEU A 5 -4.18 -10.37 -3.52
N SER A 6 -4.09 -11.22 -2.51
CA SER A 6 -2.89 -11.31 -1.68
C SER A 6 -1.67 -11.84 -2.44
N SER A 7 -1.86 -12.86 -3.29
CA SER A 7 -0.80 -13.38 -4.15
C SER A 7 -0.28 -12.29 -5.09
N GLN A 8 -1.18 -11.57 -5.77
CA GLN A 8 -0.82 -10.52 -6.72
C GLN A 8 -0.09 -9.37 -6.01
N LEU A 9 -0.58 -8.91 -4.85
CA LEU A 9 0.09 -7.86 -4.07
C LEU A 9 1.50 -8.28 -3.65
N LYS A 10 1.66 -9.48 -3.11
CA LYS A 10 2.96 -9.99 -2.65
C LYS A 10 3.94 -10.19 -3.80
N GLU A 11 3.48 -10.71 -4.93
CA GLU A 11 4.32 -10.91 -6.12
C GLU A 11 4.76 -9.57 -6.72
N LYS A 12 3.81 -8.65 -6.98
CA LYS A 12 4.10 -7.41 -7.70
C LYS A 12 4.80 -6.34 -6.86
N LEU A 13 4.76 -6.45 -5.53
CA LEU A 13 5.41 -5.51 -4.62
C LEU A 13 6.64 -6.10 -3.89
N ALA A 14 7.06 -7.33 -4.22
CA ALA A 14 8.16 -8.03 -3.55
C ALA A 14 9.45 -7.19 -3.49
N ASP A 15 9.79 -6.57 -4.62
CA ASP A 15 11.01 -5.80 -4.81
C ASP A 15 10.87 -4.32 -4.42
N SER A 16 9.70 -3.90 -3.94
CA SER A 16 9.52 -2.51 -3.52
C SER A 16 10.43 -2.19 -2.31
N PRO A 17 11.22 -1.10 -2.37
CA PRO A 17 12.13 -0.73 -1.30
C PRO A 17 11.39 -0.23 -0.06
N VAL A 18 10.16 0.25 -0.23
CA VAL A 18 9.38 0.92 0.84
C VAL A 18 8.30 0.04 1.45
N VAL A 19 8.00 -1.13 0.86
CA VAL A 19 6.98 -2.05 1.39
C VAL A 19 7.61 -2.91 2.48
N GLY A 20 7.16 -2.70 3.72
CA GLY A 20 7.65 -3.38 4.92
C GLY A 20 6.93 -4.70 5.20
N GLU A 21 5.60 -4.71 5.07
CA GLU A 21 4.75 -5.88 5.31
C GLU A 21 3.45 -5.81 4.49
N ILE A 22 2.96 -6.96 4.04
CA ILE A 22 1.62 -7.11 3.46
C ILE A 22 0.86 -8.14 4.30
N ARG A 23 -0.18 -7.69 5.01
CA ARG A 23 -0.99 -8.51 5.92
C ARG A 23 -2.48 -8.36 5.65
N GLY A 24 -3.26 -9.32 6.09
CA GLY A 24 -4.71 -9.31 5.89
C GLY A 24 -5.30 -10.70 5.68
N ALA A 25 -6.61 -10.72 5.43
CA ALA A 25 -7.36 -11.94 5.14
C ALA A 25 -8.60 -11.62 4.30
N GLY A 26 -9.07 -12.60 3.53
CA GLY A 26 -10.24 -12.40 2.66
C GLY A 26 -10.02 -11.24 1.70
N LEU A 27 -10.96 -10.29 1.64
CA LEU A 27 -10.86 -9.08 0.82
C LEU A 27 -10.54 -7.83 1.66
N PHE A 28 -9.77 -8.00 2.75
CA PHE A 28 -9.27 -6.89 3.57
C PHE A 28 -7.76 -7.05 3.77
N TRP A 29 -6.99 -6.18 3.11
CA TRP A 29 -5.52 -6.25 3.08
C TRP A 29 -4.90 -4.90 3.36
N SER A 30 -3.84 -4.89 4.15
CA SER A 30 -3.04 -3.72 4.48
C SER A 30 -1.61 -3.89 3.98
N ILE A 31 -1.06 -2.81 3.43
CA ILE A 31 0.32 -2.69 2.96
C ILE A 31 0.98 -1.64 3.83
N GLU A 32 1.97 -2.05 4.62
CA GLU A 32 2.72 -1.18 5.52
C GLU A 32 4.00 -0.68 4.87
N PHE A 33 4.30 0.59 5.13
CA PHE A 33 5.41 1.29 4.52
C PHE A 33 6.47 1.65 5.55
N VAL A 34 7.72 1.34 5.21
CA VAL A 34 8.90 1.60 6.05
C VAL A 34 10.00 2.20 5.17
N LYS A 35 10.83 3.05 5.78
CA LYS A 35 12.02 3.63 5.16
C LYS A 35 13.15 2.60 5.05
N ASP A 36 13.28 1.72 6.05
CA ASP A 36 14.24 0.61 6.03
C ASP A 36 13.56 -0.72 6.38
N LYS A 37 13.64 -1.70 5.47
CA LYS A 37 12.98 -3.01 5.62
C LYS A 37 13.63 -3.91 6.67
N LYS A 38 14.93 -3.74 6.95
CA LYS A 38 15.70 -4.53 7.93
C LYS A 38 15.45 -4.04 9.34
N THR A 39 15.53 -2.73 9.56
CA THR A 39 15.33 -2.12 10.89
C THR A 39 13.87 -1.86 11.22
N LYS A 40 13.00 -1.86 10.20
CA LYS A 40 11.60 -1.41 10.29
C LYS A 40 11.48 0.07 10.66
N GLU A 41 12.51 0.87 10.38
CA GLU A 41 12.45 2.33 10.52
C GLU A 41 11.30 2.88 9.67
N THR A 42 10.39 3.62 10.29
CA THR A 42 9.24 4.22 9.61
C THR A 42 9.63 5.51 8.88
N PHE A 43 8.77 5.98 7.97
CA PHE A 43 8.97 7.31 7.41
C PHE A 43 8.69 8.39 8.47
N PRO A 44 9.42 9.52 8.43
CA PRO A 44 9.09 10.69 9.24
C PRO A 44 7.64 11.15 9.00
N THR A 45 6.96 11.59 10.06
CA THR A 45 5.52 11.91 10.03
C THR A 45 5.17 13.09 9.13
N ASP A 46 6.12 13.99 8.89
CA ASP A 46 5.99 15.13 7.97
C ASP A 46 5.97 14.70 6.49
N VAL A 47 6.50 13.52 6.16
CA VAL A 47 6.38 12.92 4.82
C VAL A 47 4.93 12.64 4.48
N LYS A 48 4.08 12.34 5.48
CA LYS A 48 2.65 11.99 5.31
C LYS A 48 2.44 10.90 4.26
N PHE A 49 3.22 9.81 4.37
CA PHE A 49 3.39 8.84 3.29
C PHE A 49 2.05 8.22 2.85
N CYS A 50 1.24 7.73 3.79
CA CYS A 50 -0.03 7.08 3.46
C CYS A 50 -1.02 8.04 2.76
N TYR A 51 -1.11 9.30 3.18
CA TYR A 51 -2.03 10.27 2.60
C TYR A 51 -1.61 10.68 1.18
N ARG A 52 -0.31 10.90 0.95
CA ARG A 52 0.21 11.17 -0.40
C ARG A 52 -0.01 9.97 -1.33
N LEU A 53 0.20 8.76 -0.83
CA LEU A 53 -0.06 7.55 -1.61
C LEU A 53 -1.56 7.37 -1.90
N GLN A 54 -2.43 7.73 -0.95
CA GLN A 54 -3.88 7.74 -1.15
C GLN A 54 -4.28 8.72 -2.25
N ASP A 55 -3.72 9.94 -2.26
CA ASP A 55 -3.94 10.93 -3.32
C ASP A 55 -3.50 10.41 -4.70
N LYS A 56 -2.34 9.75 -4.76
CA LYS A 56 -1.85 9.12 -6.00
C LYS A 56 -2.74 7.97 -6.47
N CYS A 57 -3.18 7.10 -5.56
CA CYS A 57 -4.15 6.07 -5.89
C CYS A 57 -5.42 6.70 -6.49
N PHE A 58 -5.91 7.78 -5.88
CA PHE A 58 -7.11 8.48 -6.34
C PHE A 58 -6.90 9.10 -7.73
N ALA A 59 -5.78 9.78 -7.96
CA ALA A 59 -5.41 10.32 -9.27
C ALA A 59 -5.26 9.22 -10.35
N ASN A 60 -4.84 8.02 -9.94
CA ASN A 60 -4.74 6.83 -10.79
C ASN A 60 -6.05 6.04 -10.92
N GLY A 61 -7.15 6.52 -10.34
CA GLY A 61 -8.51 5.96 -10.53
C GLY A 61 -8.98 4.97 -9.45
N MET A 62 -8.34 4.93 -8.28
CA MET A 62 -8.70 4.02 -7.18
C MET A 62 -8.76 4.76 -5.83
N THR A 63 -9.88 4.63 -5.13
CA THR A 63 -9.96 5.03 -3.71
C THR A 63 -9.29 3.97 -2.83
N SER A 64 -8.41 4.39 -1.93
CA SER A 64 -7.80 3.56 -0.91
C SER A 64 -7.92 4.22 0.47
N MET A 65 -7.62 3.50 1.56
CA MET A 65 -7.71 4.05 2.92
C MET A 65 -6.32 4.17 3.53
N GLY A 66 -5.81 5.39 3.67
CA GLY A 66 -4.55 5.67 4.34
C GLY A 66 -4.71 5.81 5.86
N PHE A 67 -3.78 5.21 6.60
CA PHE A 67 -3.74 5.27 8.05
C PHE A 67 -2.32 5.60 8.51
N SER A 68 -2.20 6.55 9.43
CA SER A 68 -0.94 7.00 10.04
C SER A 68 -0.99 6.82 11.57
N GLY A 69 0.17 6.81 12.22
CA GLY A 69 0.29 6.63 13.67
C GLY A 69 0.01 5.21 14.14
N THR A 70 0.22 4.21 13.29
CA THR A 70 -0.25 2.84 13.52
C THR A 70 0.69 1.98 14.35
N VAL A 71 1.89 2.47 14.65
CA VAL A 71 2.86 1.78 15.53
C VAL A 71 2.65 2.18 17.00
N ASP A 72 2.56 3.48 17.29
CA ASP A 72 2.57 4.02 18.65
C ASP A 72 1.64 5.25 18.84
N GLY A 73 0.76 5.53 17.88
CA GLY A 73 -0.09 6.72 17.84
C GLY A 73 0.53 7.92 17.14
N LEU A 74 1.82 7.85 16.75
CA LEU A 74 2.52 8.91 16.03
C LEU A 74 3.17 8.39 14.74
N ASN A 75 3.87 7.27 14.81
CA ASN A 75 4.68 6.71 13.73
C ASN A 75 3.97 5.58 13.00
N GLY A 76 4.40 5.34 11.76
CA GLY A 76 3.96 4.22 10.92
C GLY A 76 2.80 4.58 10.01
N ASP A 77 2.93 4.15 8.75
CA ASP A 77 1.99 4.44 7.68
C ASP A 77 1.61 3.14 6.97
N HIS A 78 0.32 2.94 6.70
CA HIS A 78 -0.15 1.86 5.85
C HIS A 78 -1.35 2.27 5.00
N ILE A 79 -1.58 1.54 3.92
CA ILE A 79 -2.78 1.64 3.09
C ILE A 79 -3.57 0.34 3.23
N SER A 80 -4.89 0.46 3.42
CA SER A 80 -5.80 -0.68 3.41
C SER A 80 -6.68 -0.70 2.15
N LEU A 81 -6.87 -1.91 1.63
CA LEU A 81 -7.70 -2.25 0.48
C LEU A 81 -8.85 -3.14 0.95
N ALA A 82 -10.07 -2.70 0.65
CA ALA A 82 -11.31 -3.38 1.02
C ALA A 82 -12.31 -3.37 -0.15
N PRO A 83 -11.99 -4.03 -1.29
CA PRO A 83 -12.91 -4.04 -2.43
C PRO A 83 -14.22 -4.76 -2.10
N SER A 84 -15.26 -4.46 -2.89
CA SER A 84 -16.56 -5.13 -2.81
C SER A 84 -16.43 -6.66 -2.86
N TYR A 85 -17.34 -7.38 -2.18
CA TYR A 85 -17.41 -8.85 -2.28
C TYR A 85 -17.78 -9.36 -3.68
N THR A 86 -18.29 -8.49 -4.56
CA THR A 86 -18.56 -8.81 -5.98
C THR A 86 -17.35 -8.59 -6.89
N VAL A 87 -16.17 -8.31 -6.34
CA VAL A 87 -14.95 -8.04 -7.11
C VAL A 87 -14.55 -9.22 -8.01
N THR A 88 -14.23 -8.91 -9.26
CA THR A 88 -13.78 -9.90 -10.23
C THR A 88 -12.24 -10.01 -10.25
N LYS A 89 -11.73 -11.01 -10.96
CA LYS A 89 -10.28 -11.15 -11.18
C LYS A 89 -9.68 -9.90 -11.86
N LYS A 90 -10.37 -9.38 -12.88
CA LYS A 90 -9.96 -8.17 -13.63
C LYS A 90 -9.91 -6.93 -12.74
N ASP A 91 -10.87 -6.79 -11.83
CA ASP A 91 -10.88 -5.68 -10.88
C ASP A 91 -9.69 -5.78 -9.92
N ILE A 92 -9.35 -6.98 -9.43
CA ILE A 92 -8.15 -7.22 -8.62
C ILE A 92 -6.88 -6.87 -9.40
N ASP A 93 -6.77 -7.29 -10.66
CA ASP A 93 -5.62 -6.97 -11.49
C ASP A 93 -5.45 -5.45 -11.63
N SER A 94 -6.57 -4.73 -11.82
CA SER A 94 -6.58 -3.26 -11.90
C SER A 94 -6.21 -2.60 -10.56
N ILE A 95 -6.73 -3.10 -9.44
CA ILE A 95 -6.39 -2.62 -8.09
C ILE A 95 -4.88 -2.76 -7.84
N VAL A 96 -4.31 -3.92 -8.18
CA VAL A 96 -2.88 -4.19 -7.97
C VAL A 96 -2.02 -3.33 -8.89
N GLU A 97 -2.40 -3.18 -10.16
CA GLU A 97 -1.71 -2.32 -11.12
C GLU A 97 -1.66 -0.86 -10.64
N ILE A 98 -2.79 -0.31 -10.21
CA ILE A 98 -2.86 1.05 -9.67
C ILE A 98 -2.02 1.20 -8.41
N MET A 99 -2.03 0.20 -7.52
CA MET A 99 -1.22 0.22 -6.30
C MET A 99 0.27 0.22 -6.61
N VAL A 100 0.72 -0.66 -7.53
CA VAL A 100 2.12 -0.74 -7.97
C VAL A 100 2.56 0.58 -8.60
N LYS A 101 1.74 1.14 -9.49
CA LYS A 101 2.02 2.44 -10.12
C LYS A 101 2.17 3.55 -9.08
N SER A 102 1.21 3.67 -8.18
CA SER A 102 1.18 4.73 -7.16
C SER A 102 2.34 4.62 -6.17
N ILE A 103 2.71 3.39 -5.79
CA ILE A 103 3.92 3.14 -4.98
C ILE A 103 5.19 3.50 -5.75
N GLY A 104 5.28 3.15 -7.04
CA GLY A 104 6.42 3.52 -7.89
C GLY A 104 6.63 5.04 -7.97
N GLU A 105 5.54 5.80 -8.12
CA GLU A 105 5.55 7.26 -8.06
C GLU A 105 6.01 7.79 -6.68
N MET A 106 5.54 7.19 -5.58
CA MET A 106 6.01 7.55 -4.24
C MET A 106 7.50 7.29 -4.07
N VAL A 107 7.99 6.12 -4.52
CA VAL A 107 9.40 5.74 -4.43
C VAL A 107 10.28 6.75 -5.15
N ALA A 108 9.87 7.19 -6.35
CA ALA A 108 10.61 8.20 -7.11
C ALA A 108 10.71 9.55 -6.38
N GLU A 109 9.69 9.93 -5.59
CA GLU A 109 9.67 11.20 -4.85
C GLU A 109 10.43 11.15 -3.52
N VAL A 110 10.43 10.01 -2.82
CA VAL A 110 11.10 9.89 -1.51
C VAL A 110 12.55 9.42 -1.60
N SER A 111 12.97 8.98 -2.79
CA SER A 111 14.35 8.60 -3.09
C SER A 111 15.16 9.73 -3.74
N ALA A 112 14.51 10.87 -4.03
CA ALA A 112 15.12 12.10 -4.53
C ALA A 112 15.46 13.04 -3.38
#